data_AF-A0AAU8TAY6-F1
#
_entry.id   AF-A0AAU8TAY6-F1
#
_cell.length_a   1.000
_cell.length_b   1.000
_cell.length_c   1.000
_cell.angle_alpha   90.00
_cell.angle_beta   90.00
_cell.angle_gamma   90.00
#
_symmetry.space_group_name_H-M   'P 1'
#
loop_
_entity.id
_entity.type
_entity.pdbx_description
1 polymer ?
#
loop_
_entity_poly.entity_id
_entity_poly.type
_entity_poly.pdbx_seq_one_letter_code
_entity_poly.pdbx_strand_id
1 'polypeptide(L)'
;MMYVSSQRAPAYIADCLEDKLSRVRMSRVGGATEIAVGSDSNTSYFVTLTPYNAGSVIKVMRPANAPDDPPEPEMRFDIARCATS
;
A
#
# COMPACT_ATOMS: atom_id res chain seq x y z
N MET A 1 -3.47 0.39 12.03
CA MET A 1 -3.77 1.31 10.91
C MET A 1 -2.67 2.36 10.86
N MET A 2 -2.15 2.68 9.68
CA MET A 2 -1.12 3.71 9.50
C MET A 2 -1.47 4.67 8.36
N TYR A 3 -0.97 5.90 8.46
CA TYR A 3 -1.14 6.96 7.47
C TYR A 3 0.19 7.61 7.15
N VAL A 4 0.48 7.81 5.86
CA VAL A 4 1.72 8.42 5.38
C VAL A 4 1.38 9.42 4.28
N SER A 5 1.90 10.64 4.38
CA SER A 5 1.82 11.62 3.30
C SER A 5 3.06 11.51 2.42
N SER A 6 2.88 11.59 1.10
CA SER A 6 3.97 11.58 0.13
C SER A 6 3.80 12.69 -0.91
N GLN A 7 4.92 13.22 -1.40
CA GLN A 7 4.93 14.10 -2.57
C GLN A 7 4.85 13.29 -3.89
N ARG A 8 4.90 11.96 -3.83
CA ARG A 8 4.82 11.09 -5.00
C ARG A 8 3.36 10.87 -5.41
N ALA A 9 3.15 10.77 -6.72
CA ALA A 9 1.86 10.41 -7.29
C ALA A 9 1.47 8.97 -6.89
N PRO A 10 0.17 8.66 -6.74
CA PRO A 10 -0.29 7.30 -6.41
C PRO A 10 0.23 6.22 -7.35
N ALA A 11 0.32 6.49 -8.66
CA ALA A 11 0.83 5.53 -9.63
C ALA A 11 2.29 5.12 -9.34
N TYR A 12 3.15 6.09 -9.03
CA TYR A 12 4.55 5.83 -8.70
C TYR A 12 4.69 4.96 -7.44
N ILE A 13 3.90 5.24 -6.41
CA ILE A 13 3.91 4.44 -5.17
C ILE A 13 3.36 3.03 -5.44
N ALA A 14 2.31 2.90 -6.25
CA ALA A 14 1.73 1.62 -6.60
C ALA A 14 2.76 0.74 -7.32
N ASP A 15 3.42 1.28 -8.35
CA ASP A 15 4.45 0.56 -9.13
C ASP A 15 5.64 0.16 -8.24
N CYS A 16 6.08 1.04 -7.33
CA CYS A 16 7.14 0.72 -6.38
C CYS A 16 6.75 -0.41 -5.41
N LEU A 17 5.51 -0.41 -4.93
CA LEU A 17 5.00 -1.48 -4.07
C LEU A 17 4.82 -2.80 -4.82
N GLU A 18 4.45 -2.76 -6.10
CA GLU A 18 4.38 -3.94 -6.97
C GLU A 18 5.73 -4.62 -7.15
N ASP A 19 6.79 -3.82 -7.31
CA ASP A 19 8.16 -4.30 -7.48
C ASP A 19 8.76 -4.87 -6.18
N LYS A 20 8.34 -4.35 -5.03
CA LYS A 20 8.91 -4.70 -3.72
C LYS A 20 8.16 -5.83 -3.02
N LEU A 21 6.83 -5.82 -3.12
CA LEU A 21 5.99 -6.78 -2.42
C LEU A 21 5.60 -7.92 -3.34
N SER A 22 5.60 -9.12 -2.79
CA SER A 22 5.06 -10.30 -3.48
C SER A 22 3.54 -10.32 -3.33
N ARG A 23 2.82 -10.80 -4.37
CA ARG A 23 1.36 -11.05 -4.32
C ARG A 23 0.58 -9.77 -4.02
N VAL A 24 0.70 -8.81 -4.92
CA VAL A 24 -0.03 -7.55 -4.85
C VAL A 24 -1.12 -7.54 -5.91
N ARG A 25 -2.31 -7.10 -5.52
CA ARG A 25 -3.43 -6.90 -6.43
C ARG A 25 -3.89 -5.47 -6.37
N MET A 26 -3.85 -4.81 -7.52
CA MET A 26 -4.28 -3.42 -7.64
C MET A 26 -5.69 -3.32 -8.18
N SER A 27 -6.43 -2.36 -7.65
CA SER A 27 -7.73 -1.92 -8.15
C SER A 27 -7.80 -0.40 -8.12
N ARG A 28 -8.67 0.18 -8.95
CA ARG A 28 -8.96 1.62 -8.92
C ARG A 28 -10.43 1.82 -8.60
N VAL A 29 -10.69 2.54 -7.52
CA VAL A 29 -12.04 2.79 -7.02
C VAL A 29 -12.14 4.26 -6.61
N GLY A 30 -13.12 4.98 -7.16
CA GLY A 30 -13.42 6.36 -6.75
C GLY A 30 -12.25 7.35 -6.86
N GLY A 31 -11.33 7.14 -7.81
CA GLY A 31 -10.13 8.00 -7.99
C GLY A 31 -8.96 7.66 -7.06
N ALA A 32 -9.12 6.69 -6.14
CA ALA A 32 -8.03 6.12 -5.37
C ALA A 32 -7.51 4.83 -6.04
N THR A 33 -6.24 4.50 -5.76
CA THR A 33 -5.68 3.18 -6.06
C THR A 33 -5.73 2.35 -4.78
N GLU A 34 -6.38 1.20 -4.83
CA GLU A 34 -6.39 0.22 -3.76
C GLU A 34 -5.44 -0.92 -4.10
N ILE A 35 -4.67 -1.35 -3.11
CA ILE A 35 -3.69 -2.41 -3.24
C ILE A 35 -3.94 -3.41 -2.12
N ALA A 36 -4.32 -4.63 -2.49
CA ALA A 36 -4.36 -5.77 -1.58
C ALA A 36 -2.99 -6.46 -1.60
N VAL A 37 -2.38 -6.63 -0.42
CA VAL A 37 -1.08 -7.29 -0.23
C VAL A 37 -1.30 -8.63 0.45
N GLY A 38 -0.76 -9.69 -0.13
CA GLY A 38 -0.88 -11.06 0.38
C GLY A 38 -1.63 -11.96 -0.59
N SER A 39 -1.91 -13.19 -0.17
CA SER A 39 -2.56 -14.16 -1.05
C SER A 39 -4.01 -13.82 -1.32
N ASP A 40 -4.53 -14.21 -2.49
CA ASP A 40 -5.89 -13.91 -2.93
C ASP A 40 -6.98 -14.37 -1.94
N SER A 41 -6.73 -15.49 -1.27
CA SER A 41 -7.63 -16.08 -0.27
C SER A 41 -7.42 -15.52 1.14
N ASN A 42 -6.34 -14.77 1.37
CA ASN A 42 -5.88 -14.29 2.68
C ASN A 42 -5.06 -13.01 2.52
N THR A 43 -5.76 -11.88 2.32
CA THR A 43 -5.13 -10.56 2.24
C THR A 43 -4.61 -10.14 3.62
N SER A 44 -3.33 -9.79 3.67
CA SER A 44 -2.66 -9.37 4.90
C SER A 44 -2.80 -7.86 5.13
N TYR A 45 -2.76 -7.06 4.06
CA TYR A 45 -2.94 -5.61 4.14
C TYR A 45 -3.78 -5.05 3.00
N PHE A 46 -4.49 -3.98 3.31
CA PHE A 46 -5.10 -3.08 2.33
C PHE A 46 -4.40 -1.74 2.39
N VAL A 47 -3.81 -1.33 1.27
CA VAL A 47 -3.22 -0.01 1.07
C VAL A 47 -4.14 0.79 0.16
N THR A 48 -4.53 1.99 0.58
CA THR A 48 -5.28 2.93 -0.22
C THR A 48 -4.40 4.14 -0.50
N LEU A 49 -4.21 4.45 -1.78
CA LEU A 49 -3.47 5.61 -2.27
C LEU A 49 -4.48 6.63 -2.81
N THR A 50 -4.65 7.72 -2.08
CA THR A 50 -5.56 8.80 -2.48
C THR A 50 -4.74 9.97 -3.01
N PRO A 51 -4.99 10.45 -4.24
CA PRO A 51 -4.40 11.68 -4.73
C PRO A 51 -4.69 12.84 -3.76
N TYR A 52 -3.66 13.62 -3.42
CA TYR A 52 -3.80 14.79 -2.56
C TYR A 52 -2.82 15.89 -2.97
N ASN A 53 -3.35 17.01 -3.47
CA ASN A 53 -2.57 18.07 -4.11
C ASN A 53 -1.66 17.50 -5.23
N ALA A 54 -0.37 17.82 -5.21
CA ALA A 54 0.63 17.29 -6.15
C ALA A 54 1.14 15.88 -5.79
N GLY A 55 0.67 15.29 -4.69
CA GLY A 55 1.17 14.01 -4.16
C GLY A 55 0.04 13.06 -3.79
N SER A 56 0.21 12.35 -2.68
CA SER A 56 -0.75 11.34 -2.21
C SER A 56 -0.77 11.18 -0.70
N VAL A 57 -1.91 10.69 -0.22
CA VAL A 57 -2.07 10.15 1.14
C VAL A 57 -2.20 8.64 1.03
N ILE A 58 -1.34 7.95 1.76
CA ILE A 58 -1.27 6.49 1.85
C ILE A 58 -1.94 6.09 3.16
N LYS A 59 -2.94 5.23 3.09
CA LYS A 59 -3.60 4.61 4.23
C LYS A 59 -3.33 3.12 4.18
N VAL A 60 -2.84 2.53 5.28
CA VAL A 60 -2.66 1.07 5.37
C VAL A 60 -3.44 0.49 6.53
N MET A 61 -4.18 -0.56 6.21
CA MET A 61 -5.01 -1.31 7.15
C MET A 61 -4.57 -2.77 7.15
N ARG A 62 -4.43 -3.32 8.36
CA ARG A 62 -4.25 -4.75 8.58
C ARG A 62 -5.55 -5.30 9.20
N PRO A 63 -6.24 -6.26 8.57
CA PRO A 63 -7.37 -6.96 9.19
C PRO A 63 -6.96 -7.66 10.50
N ALA A 64 -7.87 -7.80 11.45
CA ALA A 64 -7.57 -8.36 12.78
C ALA A 64 -7.04 -9.81 12.75
N ASN A 65 -7.48 -10.62 11.79
CA ASN A 65 -7.08 -12.03 11.62
C ASN A 65 -6.25 -12.25 10.35
N ALA A 66 -5.57 -11.19 9.88
CA ALA A 66 -4.69 -11.29 8.72
C ALA A 66 -3.47 -12.17 9.03
N PRO A 67 -2.94 -12.90 8.03
CA PRO A 67 -1.63 -13.52 8.14
C PRO A 67 -0.55 -12.50 8.50
N ASP A 68 0.57 -12.99 9.03
CA ASP A 68 1.77 -12.19 9.26
C ASP A 68 2.75 -12.32 8.09
N ASP A 69 2.23 -12.08 6.88
CA ASP A 69 2.96 -12.22 5.63
C ASP A 69 2.49 -11.13 4.62
N PRO A 70 3.23 -10.02 4.47
CA PRO A 70 4.51 -9.72 5.12
C PRO A 70 4.36 -9.35 6.61
N PRO A 71 5.40 -9.51 7.44
CA PRO A 71 5.44 -8.96 8.79
C PRO A 71 5.26 -7.43 8.82
N GLU A 72 4.66 -6.88 9.88
CA GLU A 72 4.44 -5.43 9.99
C GLU A 72 5.71 -4.58 9.79
N PRO A 73 6.90 -4.93 10.33
CA PRO A 73 8.11 -4.15 10.12
C PRO A 73 8.53 -4.06 8.65
N GLU A 74 8.37 -5.14 7.89
CA GLU A 74 8.66 -5.19 6.45
C GLU A 74 7.68 -4.31 5.68
N MET A 75 6.38 -4.46 5.96
CA MET A 75 5.34 -3.62 5.34
C MET A 75 5.57 -2.12 5.60
N ARG A 76 5.98 -1.74 6.81
CA ARG A 76 6.30 -0.35 7.14
C ARG A 76 7.54 0.14 6.41
N PHE A 77 8.55 -0.70 6.26
CA PHE A 77 9.78 -0.37 5.55
C PHE A 77 9.51 -0.10 4.08
N ASP A 78 8.77 -0.99 3.40
CA ASP A 78 8.47 -0.83 1.97
C ASP A 78 7.59 0.39 1.70
N ILE A 79 6.60 0.65 2.56
CA ILE A 79 5.77 1.87 2.46
C ILE A 79 6.63 3.12 2.62
N ALA A 80 7.52 3.16 3.61
CA ALA A 80 8.41 4.31 3.83
C ALA A 80 9.36 4.53 2.65
N ARG A 81 9.90 3.45 2.09
CA ARG A 81 10.78 3.50 0.92
C ARG A 81 10.05 4.05 -0.28
N CYS A 82 8.90 3.46 -0.66
CA CYS A 82 8.12 3.90 -1.82
C CYS A 82 7.48 5.28 -1.68
N ALA A 83 7.20 5.73 -0.45
CA ALA A 83 6.68 7.07 -0.19
C ALA A 83 7.73 8.18 -0.33
N THR A 84 9.02 7.86 -0.33
CA THR A 84 10.11 8.85 -0.30
C THR A 84 11.03 8.79 -1.53
N SER A 85 11.43 7.59 -1.96
CA SER A 85 12.46 7.36 -3.00
C SER A 85 12.03 7.77 -4.39
#